data_AF-S2K000-F1
#
_entry.id   AF-S2K000-F1
#
_cell.length_a   1.000
_cell.length_b   1.000
_cell.length_c   1.000
_cell.angle_alpha   90.00
_cell.angle_beta   90.00
_cell.angle_gamma   90.00
#
_symmetry.space_group_name_H-M   'P 1'
#
loop_
_entity.id
_entity.type
_entity.pdbx_description
1 polymer ?
#
loop_
_entity_poly.entity_id
_entity_poly.type
_entity_poly.pdbx_seq_one_letter_code
_entity_poly.pdbx_strand_id
1 'polypeptide(L)'
;MKIEGVRLSIGNDSSTFNPPTYHTGILKLALERAKKIDPQDKGAAASESITALNETTAKLLTARLDTYQHIFNALEDVLMLEKNGVPSDRVPIASHYLPAYVSKVFDTAMASDDKLFHYQLYNWFLSHGLESKLLEHETPYLIPYFEQYIPDREKSLGFMYQFCNQKHQYQEAVDCLCRLPTLPSQALDLDKRIELKSQQQMEDLFIGHFP
;
A
#
# COMPACT_ATOMS: atom_id res chain seq x y z
N MET A 1 -21.50 -2.39 -45.74
CA MET A 1 -20.43 -2.64 -44.76
C MET A 1 -20.99 -2.24 -43.39
N LYS A 2 -21.52 -3.23 -42.66
CA LYS A 2 -22.26 -3.04 -41.41
C LYS A 2 -21.38 -3.62 -40.31
N ILE A 3 -20.97 -2.78 -39.37
CA ILE A 3 -20.06 -3.16 -38.28
C ILE A 3 -20.94 -3.89 -37.26
N GLU A 4 -20.80 -5.21 -37.17
CA GLU A 4 -21.47 -6.00 -36.13
C GLU A 4 -20.83 -5.69 -34.79
N GLY A 5 -21.65 -5.18 -33.87
CA GLY A 5 -21.26 -4.94 -32.49
C GLY A 5 -21.06 -6.26 -31.77
N VAL A 6 -19.84 -6.51 -31.32
CA VAL A 6 -19.51 -7.58 -30.38
C VAL A 6 -20.25 -7.29 -29.06
N ARG A 7 -21.37 -7.97 -28.84
CA ARG A 7 -22.04 -8.00 -27.54
C ARG A 7 -21.21 -8.85 -26.59
N LEU A 8 -20.50 -8.22 -25.67
CA LEU A 8 -19.98 -8.90 -24.48
C LEU A 8 -21.17 -9.30 -23.62
N SER A 9 -21.43 -10.61 -23.54
CA SER A 9 -22.42 -11.18 -22.63
C SER A 9 -21.88 -11.10 -21.20
N ILE A 10 -22.31 -10.08 -20.45
CA ILE A 10 -22.01 -9.98 -19.02
C ILE A 10 -23.00 -10.92 -18.31
N GLY A 11 -22.47 -11.97 -17.70
CA GLY A 11 -23.22 -12.89 -16.85
C GLY A 11 -23.93 -12.13 -15.73
N ASN A 12 -25.18 -12.51 -15.48
CA ASN A 12 -26.09 -11.84 -14.56
C ASN A 12 -25.83 -12.31 -13.11
N ASP A 13 -24.71 -11.91 -12.52
CA ASP A 13 -24.47 -12.07 -11.08
C ASP A 13 -25.08 -10.89 -10.33
N SER A 14 -26.34 -11.08 -9.95
CA SER A 14 -27.22 -10.09 -9.32
C SER A 14 -27.20 -10.20 -7.80
N SER A 15 -26.04 -9.94 -7.20
CA SER A 15 -25.97 -9.53 -5.79
C SER A 15 -24.97 -8.38 -5.64
N THR A 16 -25.47 -7.16 -5.84
CA THR A 16 -24.82 -5.85 -5.64
C THR A 16 -23.81 -5.40 -6.71
N PHE A 17 -24.25 -5.19 -7.95
CA PHE A 17 -23.47 -4.39 -8.92
C PHE A 17 -23.48 -2.92 -8.49
N ASN A 18 -22.44 -2.50 -7.77
CA ASN A 18 -22.22 -1.10 -7.45
C ASN A 18 -21.21 -0.52 -8.46
N PRO A 19 -21.64 0.36 -9.39
CA PRO A 19 -20.77 0.81 -10.49
C PRO A 19 -19.50 1.47 -9.93
N PRO A 20 -18.32 1.26 -10.57
CA PRO A 20 -17.10 1.91 -10.16
C PRO A 20 -17.28 3.43 -10.24
N THR A 21 -16.89 4.12 -9.18
CA THR A 21 -16.76 5.58 -9.21
C THR A 21 -15.60 5.96 -10.13
N TYR A 22 -15.56 7.21 -10.60
CA TYR A 22 -14.52 7.70 -11.51
C TYR A 22 -13.10 7.28 -11.10
N HIS A 23 -12.70 7.53 -9.84
CA HIS A 23 -11.35 7.21 -9.36
C HIS A 23 -11.14 5.69 -9.26
N THR A 24 -12.09 4.93 -8.70
CA THR A 24 -11.97 3.46 -8.65
C THR A 24 -11.93 2.82 -10.05
N GLY A 25 -12.57 3.45 -11.05
CA GLY A 25 -12.50 3.05 -12.45
C GLY A 25 -11.10 3.25 -13.04
N ILE A 26 -10.47 4.40 -12.76
CA ILE A 26 -9.06 4.65 -13.14
C ILE A 26 -8.15 3.59 -12.54
N LEU A 27 -8.29 3.32 -11.23
CA LEU A 27 -7.50 2.31 -10.52
C LEU A 27 -7.59 0.95 -11.20
N LYS A 28 -8.82 0.45 -11.41
CA LYS A 28 -9.05 -0.86 -12.04
C LYS A 28 -8.48 -0.92 -13.45
N LEU A 29 -8.75 0.10 -14.27
CA LEU A 29 -8.27 0.13 -15.66
C LEU A 29 -6.74 0.18 -15.73
N ALA A 30 -6.10 0.98 -14.89
CA ALA A 30 -4.65 1.11 -14.84
C ALA A 30 -3.99 -0.21 -14.38
N LEU A 31 -4.52 -0.86 -13.34
CA LEU A 31 -4.03 -2.16 -12.88
C LEU A 31 -4.21 -3.26 -13.94
N GLU A 32 -5.37 -3.32 -14.59
CA GLU A 32 -5.60 -4.25 -15.71
C GLU A 32 -4.63 -4.00 -16.88
N ARG A 33 -4.37 -2.73 -17.19
CA ARG A 33 -3.42 -2.34 -18.23
C ARG A 33 -1.99 -2.75 -17.85
N ALA A 34 -1.56 -2.50 -16.61
CA ALA A 34 -0.23 -2.90 -16.13
C ALA A 34 -0.04 -4.42 -16.26
N LYS A 35 -1.05 -5.21 -15.86
CA LYS A 35 -1.04 -6.68 -16.01
C LYS A 35 -0.98 -7.13 -17.47
N LYS A 36 -1.62 -6.40 -18.39
CA LYS A 36 -1.53 -6.68 -19.84
C LYS A 36 -0.18 -6.31 -20.45
N ILE A 37 0.49 -5.27 -19.93
CA ILE A 37 1.82 -4.86 -20.38
C ILE A 37 2.87 -5.93 -20.05
N ASP A 38 2.81 -6.48 -18.84
CA ASP A 38 3.77 -7.49 -18.37
C ASP A 38 3.06 -8.69 -17.71
N PRO A 39 2.39 -9.57 -18.49
CA PRO A 39 1.56 -10.64 -17.93
C PRO A 39 2.32 -11.73 -17.17
N GLN A 40 3.64 -11.77 -17.33
CA GLN A 40 4.53 -12.76 -16.71
C GLN A 40 5.44 -12.13 -15.67
N ASP A 41 5.16 -10.88 -15.26
CA ASP A 41 5.93 -10.12 -14.27
C ASP A 41 7.45 -10.09 -14.54
N LYS A 42 7.86 -10.10 -15.82
CA LYS A 42 9.28 -10.14 -16.21
C LYS A 42 10.01 -8.86 -15.82
N GLY A 43 9.34 -7.71 -15.96
CA GLY A 43 9.89 -6.42 -15.55
C GLY A 43 10.06 -6.34 -14.04
N ALA A 44 9.04 -6.78 -13.29
CA ALA A 44 9.07 -6.83 -11.83
C ALA A 44 10.16 -7.78 -11.31
N ALA A 45 10.18 -9.02 -11.79
CA ALA A 45 11.16 -10.02 -11.38
C ALA A 45 12.60 -9.60 -11.70
N ALA A 46 12.83 -8.93 -12.83
CA ALA A 46 14.14 -8.41 -13.18
C ALA A 46 14.59 -7.25 -12.26
N SER A 47 13.66 -6.44 -11.74
CA SER A 47 13.97 -5.35 -10.82
C SER A 47 14.43 -5.83 -9.44
N GLU A 48 13.97 -7.01 -9.02
CA GLU A 48 14.36 -7.64 -7.74
C GLU A 48 15.61 -8.51 -7.87
N SER A 49 16.03 -8.82 -9.10
CA SER A 49 17.24 -9.60 -9.36
C SER A 49 18.50 -8.75 -9.17
N ILE A 50 19.57 -9.38 -8.68
CA ILE A 50 20.91 -8.78 -8.63
C ILE A 50 21.47 -8.56 -10.05
N THR A 51 20.88 -9.21 -11.07
CA THR A 51 21.31 -9.09 -12.46
C THR A 51 20.80 -7.80 -13.09
N ALA A 52 21.64 -7.13 -13.87
CA ALA A 52 21.27 -5.90 -14.57
C ALA A 52 20.03 -6.10 -15.46
N LEU A 53 19.13 -5.12 -15.43
CA LEU A 53 17.97 -5.06 -16.31
C LEU A 53 18.43 -5.09 -17.78
N ASN A 54 17.85 -5.97 -18.57
CA ASN A 54 18.01 -5.92 -20.01
C ASN A 54 17.08 -4.85 -20.61
N GLU A 55 17.36 -4.40 -21.83
CA GLU A 55 16.58 -3.32 -22.46
C GLU A 55 15.07 -3.63 -22.54
N THR A 56 14.72 -4.90 -22.76
CA THR A 56 13.32 -5.35 -22.86
C THR A 56 12.62 -5.31 -21.50
N THR A 57 13.24 -5.85 -20.43
CA THR A 57 12.66 -5.86 -19.08
C THR A 57 12.64 -4.47 -18.47
N ALA A 58 13.63 -3.63 -18.79
CA ALA A 58 13.61 -2.21 -18.44
C ALA A 58 12.39 -1.50 -19.07
N LYS A 59 12.15 -1.70 -20.37
CA LYS A 59 10.97 -1.11 -21.05
C LYS A 59 9.65 -1.58 -20.44
N LEU A 60 9.53 -2.87 -20.11
CA LEU A 60 8.33 -3.41 -19.45
C LEU A 60 8.11 -2.79 -18.07
N LEU A 61 9.19 -2.70 -17.27
CA LEU A 61 9.15 -2.09 -15.94
C LEU A 61 8.72 -0.62 -16.03
N THR A 62 9.40 0.18 -16.87
CA THR A 62 9.06 1.59 -17.06
C THR A 62 7.61 1.77 -17.49
N ALA A 63 7.12 0.98 -18.45
CA ALA A 63 5.74 1.08 -18.92
C ALA A 63 4.71 0.76 -17.82
N ARG A 64 5.01 -0.15 -16.89
CA ARG A 64 4.17 -0.38 -15.71
C ARG A 64 4.20 0.81 -14.75
N LEU A 65 5.38 1.31 -14.43
CA LEU A 65 5.55 2.46 -13.52
C LEU A 65 4.82 3.69 -14.05
N ASP A 66 4.91 3.95 -15.36
CA ASP A 66 4.15 5.02 -16.04
C ASP A 66 2.64 4.80 -15.91
N THR A 67 2.18 3.55 -16.00
CA THR A 67 0.76 3.22 -15.82
C THR A 67 0.29 3.49 -14.38
N TYR A 68 1.12 3.21 -13.38
CA TYR A 68 0.80 3.50 -11.98
C TYR A 68 0.72 5.01 -11.68
N GLN A 69 1.38 5.87 -12.45
CA GLN A 69 1.25 7.33 -12.28
C GLN A 69 -0.21 7.80 -12.42
N HIS A 70 -1.00 7.15 -13.28
CA HIS A 70 -2.43 7.46 -13.38
C HIS A 70 -3.20 7.14 -12.09
N ILE A 71 -2.78 6.10 -11.37
CA ILE A 71 -3.34 5.73 -10.07
C ILE A 71 -2.95 6.77 -9.03
N PHE A 72 -1.67 7.16 -8.95
CA PHE A 72 -1.20 8.16 -8.00
C PHE A 72 -1.85 9.51 -8.20
N ASN A 73 -2.04 9.95 -9.46
CA ASN A 73 -2.79 11.17 -9.75
C ASN A 73 -4.25 11.08 -9.27
N ALA A 74 -4.89 9.91 -9.43
CA ALA A 74 -6.25 9.71 -8.92
C ALA A 74 -6.30 9.70 -7.39
N LEU A 75 -5.28 9.16 -6.70
CA LEU A 75 -5.20 9.22 -5.24
C LEU A 75 -4.95 10.66 -4.75
N GLU A 76 -4.11 11.42 -5.45
CA GLU A 76 -3.86 12.83 -5.15
C GLU A 76 -5.13 13.67 -5.28
N ASP A 77 -5.89 13.47 -6.37
CA ASP A 77 -7.17 14.12 -6.56
C ASP A 77 -8.14 13.81 -5.40
N VAL A 78 -8.13 12.59 -4.89
CA VAL A 78 -8.97 12.17 -3.75
C VAL A 78 -8.52 12.80 -2.43
N LEU A 79 -7.21 12.88 -2.17
CA LEU A 79 -6.68 13.59 -1.00
C LEU A 79 -7.04 15.08 -1.06
N MET A 80 -7.00 15.68 -2.24
CA MET A 80 -7.39 17.08 -2.43
C MET A 80 -8.88 17.30 -2.16
N LEU A 81 -9.74 16.34 -2.52
CA LEU A 81 -11.16 16.37 -2.15
C LEU A 81 -11.35 16.21 -0.64
N GLU A 82 -10.64 15.28 0.00
CA GLU A 82 -10.69 15.08 1.46
C GLU A 82 -10.30 16.33 2.23
N LYS A 83 -9.23 17.00 1.80
CA LYS A 83 -8.71 18.20 2.44
C LYS A 83 -9.57 19.45 2.19
N ASN A 84 -10.02 19.66 0.96
CA ASN A 84 -10.67 20.91 0.56
C ASN A 84 -12.21 20.80 0.47
N GLY A 85 -12.76 19.61 0.64
CA GLY A 85 -14.17 19.32 0.39
C GLY A 85 -14.48 19.14 -1.10
N VAL A 86 -15.74 18.76 -1.38
CA VAL A 86 -16.24 18.59 -2.75
C VAL A 86 -16.57 19.98 -3.33
N PRO A 87 -16.00 20.38 -4.48
CA PRO A 87 -16.36 21.63 -5.13
C PRO A 87 -17.85 21.65 -5.47
N SER A 88 -18.52 22.79 -5.25
CA SER A 88 -19.95 23.00 -5.52
C SER A 88 -20.38 22.67 -6.95
N ASP A 89 -19.42 22.70 -7.89
CA ASP A 89 -19.62 22.57 -9.33
C ASP A 89 -19.54 21.10 -9.80
N ARG A 90 -19.08 20.19 -8.93
CA ARG A 90 -19.03 18.74 -9.21
C ARG A 90 -20.28 18.06 -8.67
N VAL A 91 -20.75 17.02 -9.37
CA VAL A 91 -21.89 16.18 -8.95
C VAL A 91 -21.76 15.89 -7.45
N PRO A 92 -22.79 16.15 -6.63
CA PRO A 92 -22.66 16.09 -5.20
C PRO A 92 -22.44 14.62 -4.80
N ILE A 93 -21.17 14.23 -4.63
CA ILE A 93 -20.85 13.41 -3.48
C ILE A 93 -21.30 14.31 -2.33
N ALA A 94 -22.52 14.11 -1.86
CA ALA A 94 -23.00 14.87 -0.72
C ALA A 94 -21.93 14.74 0.35
N SER A 95 -21.47 15.87 0.91
CA SER A 95 -20.20 15.95 1.64
C SER A 95 -20.06 14.88 2.73
N HIS A 96 -21.18 14.41 3.30
CA HIS A 96 -21.23 13.32 4.27
C HIS A 96 -20.81 11.94 3.73
N TYR A 97 -20.84 11.70 2.42
CA TYR A 97 -20.34 10.48 1.78
C TYR A 97 -18.85 10.54 1.45
N LEU A 98 -18.20 11.72 1.55
CA LEU A 98 -16.81 11.89 1.16
C LEU A 98 -15.84 10.97 1.95
N PRO A 99 -15.94 10.80 3.27
CA PRO A 99 -15.03 9.90 3.99
C PRO A 99 -15.14 8.44 3.52
N ALA A 100 -16.37 7.94 3.36
CA ALA A 100 -16.62 6.59 2.84
C ALA A 100 -16.14 6.44 1.39
N TYR A 101 -16.28 7.49 0.59
CA TYR A 101 -15.77 7.54 -0.78
C TYR A 101 -14.24 7.47 -0.83
N VAL A 102 -13.56 8.27 0.00
CA VAL A 102 -12.09 8.28 0.11
C VAL A 102 -11.61 6.89 0.53
N SER A 103 -12.12 6.34 1.64
CA SER A 103 -11.80 4.99 2.10
C SER A 103 -11.96 3.96 0.99
N LYS A 104 -13.10 3.95 0.28
CA LYS A 104 -13.34 3.02 -0.83
C LYS A 104 -12.28 3.11 -1.94
N VAL A 105 -11.79 4.29 -2.28
CA VAL A 105 -10.75 4.45 -3.31
C VAL A 105 -9.43 3.83 -2.85
N PHE A 106 -9.03 4.11 -1.61
CA PHE A 106 -7.80 3.55 -1.03
C PHE A 106 -7.89 2.03 -0.84
N ASP A 107 -9.02 1.53 -0.36
CA ASP A 107 -9.30 0.08 -0.27
C ASP A 107 -9.19 -0.59 -1.64
N THR A 108 -9.68 0.07 -2.69
CA THR A 108 -9.59 -0.46 -4.07
C THR A 108 -8.14 -0.55 -4.53
N ALA A 109 -7.28 0.41 -4.18
CA ALA A 109 -5.85 0.33 -4.50
C ALA A 109 -5.18 -0.80 -3.72
N MET A 110 -5.47 -0.90 -2.42
CA MET A 110 -4.87 -1.90 -1.53
C MET A 110 -5.32 -3.34 -1.82
N ALA A 111 -6.48 -3.53 -2.44
CA ALA A 111 -6.97 -4.85 -2.86
C ALA A 111 -6.22 -5.45 -4.07
N SER A 112 -5.23 -4.75 -4.64
CA SER A 112 -4.43 -5.25 -5.77
C SER A 112 -3.63 -6.51 -5.39
N ASP A 113 -3.44 -7.43 -6.34
CA ASP A 113 -2.56 -8.60 -6.22
C ASP A 113 -1.13 -8.32 -6.76
N ASP A 114 -0.89 -7.10 -7.25
CA ASP A 114 0.35 -6.71 -7.90
C ASP A 114 1.39 -6.23 -6.87
N LYS A 115 2.37 -7.09 -6.56
CA LYS A 115 3.47 -6.78 -5.62
C LYS A 115 4.27 -5.54 -6.02
N LEU A 116 4.60 -5.39 -7.31
CA LEU A 116 5.38 -4.24 -7.78
C LEU A 116 4.60 -2.95 -7.56
N PHE A 117 3.30 -2.96 -7.87
CA PHE A 117 2.42 -1.83 -7.59
C PHE A 117 2.40 -1.50 -6.10
N HIS A 118 2.23 -2.49 -5.23
CA HIS A 118 2.23 -2.30 -3.78
C HIS A 118 3.49 -1.59 -3.28
N TYR A 119 4.67 -1.98 -3.75
CA TYR A 119 5.93 -1.32 -3.36
C TYR A 119 5.96 0.15 -3.77
N GLN A 120 5.48 0.48 -4.98
CA GLN A 120 5.36 1.86 -5.43
C GLN A 120 4.28 2.64 -4.66
N LEU A 121 3.18 1.97 -4.30
CA LEU A 121 2.13 2.54 -3.49
C LEU A 121 2.64 2.87 -2.09
N TYR A 122 3.43 2.00 -1.45
CA TYR A 122 4.02 2.29 -0.14
C TYR A 122 4.99 3.46 -0.20
N ASN A 123 5.87 3.51 -1.22
CA ASN A 123 6.72 4.69 -1.45
C ASN A 123 5.88 5.97 -1.48
N TRP A 124 4.76 5.93 -2.21
CA TRP A 124 3.85 7.07 -2.32
C TRP A 124 3.17 7.40 -0.97
N PHE A 125 2.70 6.42 -0.20
CA PHE A 125 2.14 6.67 1.14
C PHE A 125 3.16 7.34 2.07
N LEU A 126 4.39 6.83 2.08
CA LEU A 126 5.48 7.37 2.90
C LEU A 126 5.85 8.79 2.47
N SER A 127 5.85 9.11 1.18
CA SER A 127 6.16 10.46 0.70
C SER A 127 5.08 11.48 1.02
N HIS A 128 3.85 11.04 1.30
CA HIS A 128 2.71 11.89 1.67
C HIS A 128 2.41 11.92 3.17
N GLY A 129 3.23 11.25 3.99
CA GLY A 129 3.02 11.19 5.45
C GLY A 129 1.76 10.41 5.85
N LEU A 130 1.38 9.40 5.06
CA LEU A 130 0.15 8.61 5.25
C LEU A 130 0.41 7.28 5.97
N GLU A 131 1.50 7.17 6.74
CA GLU A 131 1.87 5.95 7.47
C GLU A 131 0.72 5.37 8.31
N SER A 132 -0.02 6.23 9.03
CA SER A 132 -1.15 5.80 9.86
C SER A 132 -2.25 5.12 9.04
N LYS A 133 -2.51 5.63 7.84
CA LYS A 133 -3.49 5.03 6.93
C LYS A 133 -2.98 3.72 6.34
N LEU A 134 -1.68 3.65 6.07
CA LEU A 134 -1.05 2.42 5.59
C LEU A 134 -1.16 1.28 6.62
N LEU A 135 -1.09 1.59 7.93
CA LEU A 135 -1.27 0.60 9.01
C LEU A 135 -2.66 -0.04 9.04
N GLU A 136 -3.69 0.64 8.52
CA GLU A 136 -5.06 0.11 8.46
C GLU A 136 -5.19 -1.04 7.46
N HIS A 137 -4.26 -1.15 6.50
CA HIS A 137 -4.34 -2.11 5.41
C HIS A 137 -3.40 -3.29 5.64
N GLU A 138 -3.94 -4.49 5.43
CA GLU A 138 -3.19 -5.73 5.53
C GLU A 138 -2.89 -6.28 4.16
N THR A 139 -1.61 -6.32 3.82
CA THR A 139 -1.14 -6.91 2.57
C THR A 139 0.06 -7.82 2.88
N PRO A 140 0.24 -8.90 2.11
CA PRO A 140 1.36 -9.82 2.32
C PRO A 140 2.72 -9.20 1.95
N TYR A 141 2.73 -8.00 1.36
CA TYR A 141 3.94 -7.35 0.83
C TYR A 141 4.51 -6.28 1.77
N LEU A 142 3.76 -5.89 2.79
CA LEU A 142 4.09 -4.77 3.67
C LEU A 142 5.36 -5.05 4.50
N ILE A 143 5.37 -6.14 5.27
CA ILE A 143 6.54 -6.51 6.09
C ILE A 143 7.80 -6.72 5.23
N PRO A 144 7.79 -7.54 4.16
CA PRO A 144 8.98 -7.70 3.31
C PRO A 144 9.50 -6.38 2.73
N TYR A 145 8.59 -5.45 2.38
CA TYR A 145 8.97 -4.14 1.88
C TYR A 145 9.73 -3.32 2.94
N PHE A 146 9.19 -3.21 4.15
CA PHE A 146 9.83 -2.44 5.22
C PHE A 146 11.16 -3.06 5.66
N GLU A 147 11.29 -4.39 5.65
CA GLU A 147 12.54 -5.06 5.98
C GLU A 147 13.67 -4.81 4.98
N GLN A 148 13.34 -4.78 3.68
CA GLN A 148 14.31 -4.79 2.58
C GLN A 148 14.58 -3.41 1.98
N TYR A 149 13.55 -2.56 1.86
CA TYR A 149 13.61 -1.35 1.05
C TYR A 149 13.63 -0.05 1.87
N ILE A 150 13.33 -0.10 3.18
CA ILE A 150 13.42 1.07 4.05
C ILE A 150 14.80 1.11 4.73
N PRO A 151 15.67 2.07 4.36
CA PRO A 151 17.04 2.12 4.88
C PRO A 151 17.09 2.59 6.34
N ASP A 152 16.14 3.44 6.74
CA ASP A 152 16.00 3.89 8.12
C ASP A 152 15.45 2.74 8.97
N ARG A 153 16.34 2.09 9.73
CA ARG A 153 16.00 0.92 10.55
C ARG A 153 15.12 1.27 11.74
N GLU A 154 15.22 2.48 12.30
CA GLU A 154 14.31 2.91 13.38
C GLU A 154 12.90 3.07 12.81
N LYS A 155 12.75 3.81 11.69
CA LYS A 155 11.46 3.98 11.03
C LYS A 155 10.87 2.64 10.58
N SER A 156 11.70 1.77 9.99
CA SER A 156 11.27 0.45 9.51
C SER A 156 10.76 -0.43 10.64
N LEU A 157 11.57 -0.66 11.68
CA LEU A 157 11.19 -1.51 12.80
C LEU A 157 10.04 -0.92 13.62
N GLY A 158 10.00 0.41 13.78
CA GLY A 158 8.91 1.10 14.47
C GLY A 158 7.57 0.91 13.77
N PHE A 159 7.55 1.03 12.43
CA PHE A 159 6.34 0.77 11.65
C PHE A 159 5.93 -0.71 11.72
N MET A 160 6.87 -1.65 11.57
CA MET A 160 6.59 -3.09 11.67
C MET A 160 6.04 -3.48 13.04
N TYR A 161 6.60 -2.92 14.12
CA TYR A 161 6.10 -3.12 15.48
C TYR A 161 4.64 -2.66 15.62
N GLN A 162 4.33 -1.44 15.17
CA GLN A 162 2.96 -0.91 15.19
C GLN A 162 1.99 -1.78 14.40
N PHE A 163 2.41 -2.22 13.21
CA PHE A 163 1.62 -3.10 12.36
C PHE A 163 1.33 -4.45 13.03
N CYS A 164 2.36 -5.15 13.53
CA CYS A 164 2.20 -6.44 14.19
C CYS A 164 1.32 -6.32 15.46
N ASN A 165 1.49 -5.25 16.24
CA ASN A 165 0.65 -5.00 17.42
C ASN A 165 -0.82 -4.78 17.08
N GLN A 166 -1.12 -4.01 16.03
CA GLN A 166 -2.50 -3.81 15.56
C GLN A 166 -3.15 -5.12 15.09
N LYS A 167 -2.34 -6.08 14.64
CA LYS A 167 -2.78 -7.40 14.17
C LYS A 167 -2.75 -8.49 15.25
N HIS A 168 -2.43 -8.13 16.49
CA HIS A 168 -2.28 -9.08 17.60
C HIS A 168 -1.20 -10.17 17.32
N GLN A 169 -0.22 -9.84 16.46
CA GLN A 169 0.95 -10.66 16.14
C GLN A 169 2.09 -10.32 17.10
N TYR A 170 1.89 -10.71 18.37
CA TYR A 170 2.71 -10.22 19.47
C TYR A 170 4.15 -10.74 19.44
N GLN A 171 4.39 -11.94 18.92
CA GLN A 171 5.75 -12.50 18.83
C GLN A 171 6.59 -11.69 17.84
N GLU A 172 6.03 -11.40 16.67
CA GLU A 172 6.66 -10.61 15.62
C GLU A 172 6.86 -9.14 16.06
N ALA A 173 5.93 -8.60 16.86
CA ALA A 173 6.06 -7.28 17.46
C ALA A 173 7.24 -7.22 18.44
N VAL A 174 7.35 -8.20 19.35
CA VAL A 174 8.47 -8.29 20.30
C VAL A 174 9.80 -8.44 19.58
N ASP A 175 9.87 -9.24 18.51
CA ASP A 175 11.09 -9.37 17.70
C ASP A 175 11.55 -8.04 17.10
N CYS A 176 10.60 -7.22 16.62
CA CYS A 176 10.89 -5.87 16.14
C CYS A 176 11.39 -4.97 17.28
N LEU A 177 10.73 -5.04 18.42
CA LEU A 177 11.05 -4.27 19.62
C LEU A 177 12.42 -4.62 20.20
N CYS A 178 12.82 -5.89 20.17
CA CYS A 178 14.15 -6.37 20.60
C CYS A 178 15.28 -5.79 19.73
N ARG A 179 15.01 -5.60 18.44
CA ARG A 179 15.99 -5.11 17.46
C ARG A 179 16.19 -3.59 17.55
N LEU A 180 15.13 -2.83 17.85
CA LEU A 180 15.18 -1.37 17.98
C LEU A 180 16.31 -0.83 18.90
N PRO A 181 16.45 -1.25 20.16
CA PRO A 181 17.47 -0.72 21.07
C PRO A 181 18.89 -1.17 20.73
N THR A 182 19.05 -2.19 19.87
CA THR A 182 20.36 -2.67 19.40
C THR A 182 20.93 -1.85 18.24
N LEU A 183 20.13 -0.94 17.65
CA LEU A 183 20.60 -0.04 16.60
C LEU A 183 21.75 0.86 17.11
N PRO A 184 22.71 1.27 16.27
CA PRO A 184 23.83 2.12 16.67
C PRO A 184 23.38 3.49 17.22
N SER A 185 24.18 4.08 18.13
CA SER A 185 23.84 5.27 18.93
C SER A 185 23.48 6.53 18.14
N GLN A 186 23.88 6.61 16.88
CA GLN A 186 23.60 7.75 16.01
C GLN A 186 22.14 7.80 15.53
N ALA A 187 21.40 6.70 15.66
CA ALA A 187 19.98 6.62 15.28
C ALA A 187 19.03 6.90 16.45
N LEU A 188 19.36 6.44 17.67
CA LEU A 188 18.44 6.43 18.81
C LEU A 188 19.09 7.00 20.07
N ASP A 189 18.45 8.04 20.64
CA ASP A 189 18.80 8.65 21.91
C ASP A 189 18.69 7.66 23.10
N LEU A 190 19.49 7.88 24.13
CA LEU A 190 19.60 7.00 25.30
C LEU A 190 18.27 6.86 26.07
N ASP A 191 17.53 7.95 26.22
CA ASP A 191 16.25 7.96 26.93
C ASP A 191 15.20 7.10 26.20
N LYS A 192 15.11 7.24 24.87
CA LYS A 192 14.27 6.37 24.03
C LYS A 192 14.63 4.90 24.15
N ARG A 193 15.92 4.56 24.26
CA ARG A 193 16.35 3.15 24.43
C ARG A 193 15.90 2.56 25.76
N ILE A 194 15.93 3.35 26.83
CA ILE A 194 15.47 2.91 28.15
C ILE A 194 13.96 2.67 28.12
N GLU A 195 13.20 3.57 27.48
CA GLU A 195 11.76 3.43 27.29
C GLU A 195 11.41 2.16 26.49
N LEU A 196 12.06 1.93 25.34
CA LEU A 196 11.85 0.75 24.51
C LEU A 196 12.18 -0.55 25.24
N LYS A 197 13.28 -0.58 26.01
CA LYS A 197 13.62 -1.75 26.85
C LYS A 197 12.60 -2.00 27.95
N SER A 198 12.03 -0.95 28.53
CA SER A 198 11.00 -1.06 29.56
C SER A 198 9.68 -1.59 28.97
N GLN A 199 9.31 -1.11 27.77
CA GLN A 199 8.16 -1.63 27.02
C GLN A 199 8.33 -3.11 26.68
N GLN A 200 9.53 -3.51 26.23
CA GLN A 200 9.85 -4.92 25.93
C GLN A 200 9.65 -5.81 27.16
N GLN A 201 10.17 -5.40 28.32
CA GLN A 201 10.01 -6.17 29.56
C GLN A 201 8.54 -6.31 29.98
N MET A 202 7.71 -5.29 29.74
CA MET A 202 6.28 -5.36 30.03
C MET A 202 5.52 -6.30 29.08
N GLU A 203 5.83 -6.26 27.78
CA GLU A 203 5.22 -7.16 26.79
C GLU A 203 5.62 -8.62 27.02
N ASP A 204 6.88 -8.90 27.34
CA ASP A 204 7.36 -10.25 27.68
C ASP A 204 6.62 -10.85 28.89
N LEU A 205 6.35 -10.01 29.92
CA LEU A 205 5.58 -10.41 31.09
C LEU A 205 4.09 -10.69 30.77
N PHE A 206 3.54 -9.99 29.79
CA PHE A 206 2.14 -10.14 29.37
C PHE A 206 1.95 -11.40 28.50
N ILE A 207 2.87 -11.66 27.58
CA ILE A 207 2.83 -12.84 26.68
C ILE A 207 3.13 -14.12 27.46
N GLY A 208 4.03 -14.08 28.45
CA GLY A 208 4.32 -15.21 29.34
C GLY A 208 3.17 -15.65 30.27
N HIS A 209 2.00 -15.02 30.18
CA HIS A 209 0.79 -15.35 30.96
C HIS A 209 -0.39 -15.87 30.12
N PHE A 210 -0.24 -15.99 28.80
CA PHE A 210 -1.25 -16.63 27.94
C PHE A 210 -0.76 -18.00 27.46
N PRO A 211 -1.39 -19.12 27.92
CA PRO A 211 -1.08 -20.47 27.44
C PRO A 211 -1.63 -20.75 26.03
#